data_AF-A0A0V0Y405-F1
#
_entry.id   AF-A0A0V0Y405-F1
#
_cell.length_a   1.000
_cell.length_b   1.000
_cell.length_c   1.000
_cell.angle_alpha   90.00
_cell.angle_beta   90.00
_cell.angle_gamma   90.00
#
_symmetry.space_group_name_H-M   'P 1'
#
loop_
_entity.id
_entity.type
_entity.pdbx_description
1 polymer ?
#
loop_
_entity_poly.entity_id
_entity_poly.type
_entity_poly.pdbx_seq_one_letter_code
_entity_poly.pdbx_strand_id
1 'polypeptide(L)'
;MEDSIRREILAIFRLSGYQLKSDAQKCLIEYMSAFDMADDRKNFINNVISVIQKLPMESCFLDEESLFIIIPANAAPKFSYDMDKKKFHLLPCTASNSVLSTGAEKEALYRNRFLLIYQRLLNHELFTVDEPSVFNAKKYQIRTVESLCGFQGSLKSTVIVGMMSQLKHHTFHLEDLTGDIEMNLTDTNFQPGLYVENMIVMVEGFVSDSVLHATTIGFPPIESAEQSLNHLDNMDLFGGQKEIQELNLNELSQLEQTFEAMFIFLSDIFLDSSKVLKALNCLFDGFAENDPSQVLFFVFAGEFLSEYYGIQQASVLHDGFKALADIVANYPNLTKRAQFIFIPSSADATTIVTFCGCAIQIKSAKLYIGNESLSNSLFVSQNCCFSRRYCISNLSEQLLHAE
;
A
#
# COMPACT_ATOMS: atom_id res chain seq x y z
N MET A 1 35.95 -30.75 22.54
CA MET A 1 36.15 -29.62 23.48
C MET A 1 35.40 -28.39 22.99
N GLU A 2 35.51 -28.03 21.70
CA GLU A 2 34.77 -26.94 21.06
C GLU A 2 33.25 -27.00 21.22
N ASP A 3 32.60 -28.16 21.05
CA ASP A 3 31.14 -28.28 21.18
C ASP A 3 30.61 -28.05 22.61
N SER A 4 31.46 -28.19 23.62
CA SER A 4 31.13 -27.87 25.00
C SER A 4 31.21 -26.36 25.22
N ILE A 5 32.27 -25.73 24.72
CA ILE A 5 32.52 -24.28 24.80
C ILE A 5 31.42 -23.53 24.02
N ARG A 6 31.05 -24.03 22.83
CA ARG A 6 29.98 -23.46 22.00
C ARG A 6 28.64 -23.41 22.74
N ARG A 7 28.28 -24.50 23.43
CA ARG A 7 27.02 -24.57 24.20
C ARG A 7 27.04 -23.62 25.39
N GLU A 8 28.19 -23.47 26.04
CA GLU A 8 28.37 -22.55 27.17
C GLU A 8 28.26 -21.08 26.73
N ILE A 9 28.90 -20.69 25.63
CA ILE A 9 28.79 -19.34 25.05
C ILE A 9 27.34 -19.03 24.68
N LEU A 10 26.68 -19.93 23.94
CA LEU A 10 25.30 -19.72 23.50
C LEU A 10 24.33 -19.62 24.68
N ALA A 11 24.56 -20.37 25.76
CA ALA A 11 23.75 -20.29 26.97
C ALA A 11 23.91 -18.93 27.66
N ILE A 12 25.14 -18.43 27.82
CA ILE A 12 25.41 -17.17 28.51
C ILE A 12 24.86 -15.97 27.69
N PHE A 13 25.09 -15.93 26.38
CA PHE A 13 24.55 -14.86 25.54
C PHE A 13 23.02 -14.88 25.47
N ARG A 14 22.40 -16.07 25.43
CA ARG A 14 20.93 -16.19 25.49
C ARG A 14 20.36 -15.74 26.84
N LEU A 15 21.02 -16.06 27.96
CA LEU A 15 20.62 -15.61 29.28
C LEU A 15 20.70 -14.07 29.41
N SER A 16 21.61 -13.44 28.67
CA SER A 16 21.74 -11.98 28.58
C SER A 16 20.91 -11.33 27.47
N GLY A 17 20.06 -12.09 26.77
CA GLY A 17 19.13 -11.57 25.75
C GLY A 17 19.72 -11.31 24.37
N TYR A 18 20.95 -11.76 24.09
CA TYR A 18 21.65 -11.53 22.81
C TYR A 18 21.69 -12.78 21.93
N GLN A 19 21.55 -12.61 20.61
CA GLN A 19 21.81 -13.64 19.61
C GLN A 19 23.12 -13.35 18.86
N LEU A 20 23.99 -14.36 18.77
CA LEU A 20 25.27 -14.27 18.05
C LEU A 20 25.14 -14.79 16.60
N LYS A 21 25.56 -13.99 15.61
CA LYS A 21 25.72 -14.43 14.20
C LYS A 21 26.79 -15.54 14.08
N SER A 22 26.68 -16.37 13.04
CA SER A 22 27.52 -17.58 12.86
C SER A 22 29.03 -17.28 12.84
N ASP A 23 29.43 -16.16 12.24
CA ASP A 23 30.85 -15.79 12.11
C ASP A 23 31.43 -15.26 13.42
N ALA A 24 30.63 -14.51 14.19
CA ALA A 24 31.01 -14.07 15.54
C ALA A 24 31.16 -15.26 16.50
N GLN A 25 30.32 -16.31 16.35
CA GLN A 25 30.48 -17.55 17.12
C GLN A 25 31.82 -18.23 16.81
N LYS A 26 32.22 -18.32 15.54
CA LYS A 26 33.50 -18.93 15.15
C LYS A 26 34.69 -18.17 15.74
N CYS A 27 34.69 -16.84 15.62
CA CYS A 27 35.74 -15.99 16.16
C CYS A 27 35.86 -16.10 17.69
N LEU A 28 34.72 -16.10 18.40
CA LEU A 28 34.72 -16.29 19.85
C LEU A 28 35.20 -17.69 20.26
N ILE A 29 34.82 -18.74 19.54
CA ILE A 29 35.28 -20.11 19.82
C ILE A 29 36.79 -20.23 19.61
N GLU A 30 37.33 -19.66 18.53
CA GLU A 30 38.77 -19.63 18.27
C GLU A 30 39.52 -18.91 19.39
N TYR A 31 39.04 -17.74 19.82
CA TYR A 31 39.68 -16.97 20.90
C TYR A 31 39.57 -17.67 22.27
N MET A 32 38.46 -18.37 22.52
CA MET A 32 38.23 -19.08 23.78
C MET A 32 38.96 -20.42 23.88
N SER A 33 39.37 -21.00 22.75
CA SER A 33 40.23 -22.19 22.70
C SER A 33 41.64 -21.92 23.25
N ALA A 34 42.05 -20.65 23.37
CA ALA A 34 43.33 -20.22 23.92
C ALA A 34 43.35 -20.09 25.46
N PHE A 35 42.20 -20.22 26.14
CA PHE A 35 42.11 -20.10 27.60
C PHE A 35 41.92 -21.47 28.27
N ASP A 36 42.86 -21.87 29.12
CA ASP A 36 42.82 -23.18 29.80
C ASP A 36 41.74 -23.25 30.90
N MET A 37 41.50 -22.17 31.65
CA MET A 37 40.64 -22.17 32.84
C MET A 37 39.19 -21.75 32.55
N ALA A 38 38.22 -22.46 33.14
CA ALA A 38 36.79 -22.23 32.92
C ALA A 38 36.25 -20.93 33.51
N ASP A 39 36.80 -20.47 34.63
CA ASP A 39 36.36 -19.22 35.28
C ASP A 39 36.82 -17.98 34.50
N ASP A 40 38.00 -18.04 33.88
CA ASP A 40 38.51 -16.96 33.02
C ASP A 40 37.66 -16.80 31.76
N ARG A 41 37.15 -17.92 31.22
CA ARG A 41 36.22 -17.94 30.09
C ARG A 41 34.90 -17.23 30.41
N LYS A 42 34.34 -17.47 31.60
CA LYS A 42 33.09 -16.81 32.04
C LYS A 42 33.29 -15.32 32.33
N ASN A 43 34.40 -14.97 32.99
CA ASN A 43 34.75 -13.58 33.27
C ASN A 43 34.96 -12.78 31.98
N PHE A 44 35.61 -13.38 30.98
CA PHE A 44 35.78 -12.77 29.67
C PHE A 44 34.44 -12.52 28.97
N ILE A 45 33.54 -13.51 28.93
CA ILE A 45 32.21 -13.33 28.32
C ILE A 45 31.41 -12.23 29.04
N ASN A 46 31.42 -12.22 30.38
CA ASN A 46 30.75 -11.18 31.15
C ASN A 46 31.32 -9.78 30.88
N ASN A 47 32.64 -9.68 30.70
CA ASN A 47 33.29 -8.42 30.31
C ASN A 47 32.88 -7.99 28.91
N VAL A 48 32.84 -8.90 27.93
CA VAL A 48 32.36 -8.61 26.56
C VAL A 48 30.91 -8.12 26.59
N ILE A 49 30.03 -8.79 27.35
CA ILE A 49 28.63 -8.36 27.52
C ILE A 49 28.56 -6.99 28.20
N SER A 50 29.38 -6.73 29.21
CA SER A 50 29.42 -5.42 29.88
C SER A 50 29.90 -4.30 28.96
N VAL A 51 30.78 -4.60 27.99
CA VAL A 51 31.22 -3.65 26.98
C VAL A 51 30.11 -3.42 25.96
N ILE A 52 29.44 -4.49 25.49
CA ILE A 52 28.28 -4.40 24.60
C ILE A 52 27.16 -3.56 25.23
N GLN A 53 26.90 -3.71 26.52
CA GLN A 53 25.90 -2.94 27.27
C GLN A 53 26.29 -1.46 27.48
N LYS A 54 27.58 -1.14 27.42
CA LYS A 54 28.12 0.22 27.57
C LYS A 54 28.36 0.92 26.24
N LEU A 55 28.34 0.19 25.13
CA LEU A 55 28.28 0.80 23.81
C LEU A 55 26.93 1.50 23.69
N PRO A 56 26.88 2.77 23.26
CA PRO A 56 25.61 3.38 22.89
C PRO A 56 24.96 2.47 21.85
N MET A 57 23.65 2.23 21.97
CA MET A 57 22.87 1.48 20.97
C MET A 57 22.78 2.31 19.68
N GLU A 58 23.90 2.58 19.01
CA GLU A 58 23.95 3.16 17.68
C GLU A 58 23.78 2.11 16.58
N SER A 59 23.51 0.86 16.93
CA SER A 59 23.25 -0.16 15.93
C SER A 59 22.42 -1.29 16.53
N CYS A 60 21.11 -1.07 16.67
CA CYS A 60 20.18 -2.12 16.29
C CYS A 60 20.46 -2.42 14.82
N PHE A 61 21.36 -3.37 14.55
CA PHE A 61 21.53 -3.96 13.21
C PHE A 61 20.27 -4.76 12.89
N LEU A 62 19.16 -4.05 12.67
CA LEU A 62 18.16 -4.50 11.73
C LEU A 62 18.91 -4.51 10.39
N ASP A 63 18.95 -5.65 9.71
CA ASP A 63 19.51 -5.69 8.37
C ASP A 63 18.81 -4.56 7.57
N GLU A 64 19.53 -3.71 6.84
CA GLU A 64 18.95 -2.55 6.15
C GLU A 64 17.81 -2.96 5.19
N GLU A 65 17.86 -4.21 4.72
CA GLU A 65 16.82 -4.90 3.94
C GLU A 65 15.48 -5.07 4.70
N SER A 66 15.48 -4.93 6.02
CA SER A 66 14.31 -5.09 6.89
C SER A 66 13.57 -3.77 7.16
N LEU A 67 14.06 -2.59 6.72
CA LEU A 67 13.43 -1.30 7.02
C LEU A 67 12.15 -1.00 6.20
N PHE A 68 11.99 -1.62 5.04
CA PHE A 68 10.90 -1.35 4.11
C PHE A 68 10.18 -2.65 3.75
N ILE A 69 8.85 -2.65 3.85
CA ILE A 69 8.02 -3.79 3.44
C ILE A 69 7.21 -3.37 2.22
N ILE A 70 7.37 -4.13 1.15
CA ILE A 70 6.53 -3.96 -0.03
C ILE A 70 5.40 -4.96 0.09
N ILE A 71 4.18 -4.45 0.22
CA ILE A 71 2.98 -5.28 0.40
C ILE A 71 2.37 -5.50 -0.98
N PRO A 72 2.43 -6.73 -1.53
CA PRO A 72 1.81 -7.01 -2.81
C PRO A 72 0.27 -7.00 -2.65
N ALA A 73 -0.45 -6.54 -3.68
CA ALA A 73 -1.89 -6.34 -3.60
C ALA A 73 -2.69 -7.62 -3.26
N ASN A 74 -2.15 -8.80 -3.58
CA ASN A 74 -2.76 -10.09 -3.26
C ASN A 74 -2.53 -10.56 -1.81
N ALA A 75 -1.58 -9.94 -1.09
CA ALA A 75 -1.33 -10.22 0.33
C ALA A 75 -2.03 -9.22 1.26
N ALA A 76 -2.57 -8.13 0.71
CA ALA A 76 -3.33 -7.15 1.48
C ALA A 76 -4.57 -7.82 2.11
N PRO A 77 -4.81 -7.57 3.41
CA PRO A 77 -5.96 -8.14 4.11
C PRO A 77 -7.28 -7.59 3.53
N LYS A 78 -8.27 -8.47 3.42
CA LYS A 78 -9.60 -8.12 2.89
C LYS A 78 -10.56 -7.84 4.05
N PHE A 79 -11.27 -6.72 3.98
CA PHE A 79 -12.25 -6.33 4.99
C PHE A 79 -13.64 -6.17 4.39
N SER A 80 -14.66 -6.39 5.22
CA SER A 80 -16.05 -6.06 4.92
C SER A 80 -16.65 -5.30 6.11
N TYR A 81 -17.52 -4.34 5.82
CA TYR A 81 -18.22 -3.55 6.83
C TYR A 81 -19.56 -4.19 7.16
N ASP A 82 -19.79 -4.47 8.45
CA ASP A 82 -21.05 -4.97 8.98
C ASP A 82 -21.89 -3.78 9.48
N MET A 83 -23.00 -3.50 8.79
CA MET A 83 -23.90 -2.39 9.10
C MET A 83 -24.56 -2.51 10.48
N ASP A 84 -24.88 -3.74 10.91
CA ASP A 84 -25.58 -3.99 12.17
C ASP A 84 -24.63 -3.79 13.35
N LYS A 85 -23.39 -4.27 13.20
CA LYS A 85 -22.34 -4.13 14.23
C LYS A 85 -21.61 -2.79 14.17
N LYS A 86 -21.77 -2.05 13.07
CA LYS A 86 -21.02 -0.83 12.75
C LYS A 86 -19.51 -1.01 12.86
N LYS A 87 -19.00 -2.15 12.39
CA LYS A 87 -17.59 -2.53 12.48
C LYS A 87 -17.11 -3.25 11.23
N PHE A 88 -15.82 -3.09 10.94
CA PHE A 88 -15.15 -3.90 9.94
C PHE A 88 -14.80 -5.27 10.51
N HIS A 89 -14.91 -6.29 9.67
CA HIS A 89 -14.45 -7.64 9.99
C HIS A 89 -13.52 -8.14 8.90
N LEU A 90 -12.49 -8.88 9.32
CA LEU A 90 -11.54 -9.51 8.41
C LEU A 90 -12.24 -10.67 7.69
N LEU A 91 -12.17 -10.66 6.37
CA LEU A 91 -12.64 -11.77 5.55
C LEU A 91 -11.57 -12.88 5.54
N PRO A 92 -11.93 -14.14 5.80
CA PRO A 92 -10.96 -15.23 5.79
C PRO A 92 -10.38 -15.41 4.37
N CYS A 93 -9.06 -15.59 4.27
CA CYS A 93 -8.33 -15.91 3.03
C CYS A 93 -8.67 -17.29 2.42
N THR A 94 -9.84 -17.86 2.74
CA THR A 94 -10.27 -19.22 2.33
C THR A 94 -11.13 -19.23 1.08
N ALA A 95 -11.65 -18.08 0.63
CA ALA A 95 -12.19 -17.98 -0.72
C ALA A 95 -11.01 -18.12 -1.68
N SER A 96 -11.02 -19.16 -2.51
CA SER A 96 -9.96 -19.42 -3.49
C SER A 96 -9.53 -18.11 -4.14
N ASN A 97 -8.23 -17.79 -4.13
CA ASN A 97 -7.63 -16.71 -4.91
C ASN A 97 -7.72 -17.03 -6.41
N SER A 98 -8.92 -17.37 -6.86
CA SER A 98 -9.28 -17.60 -8.23
C SER A 98 -9.25 -16.25 -8.93
N VAL A 99 -8.49 -16.18 -10.01
CA VAL A 99 -8.50 -15.03 -10.92
C VAL A 99 -9.91 -14.85 -11.54
N LEU A 100 -10.68 -15.94 -11.61
CA LEU A 100 -12.05 -15.94 -12.10
C LEU A 100 -13.02 -15.69 -10.94
N SER A 101 -13.72 -14.56 -11.02
CA SER A 101 -14.74 -14.17 -10.04
C SER A 101 -16.13 -14.71 -10.39
N THR A 102 -16.97 -14.79 -9.37
CA THR A 102 -18.40 -15.11 -9.48
C THR A 102 -19.26 -13.85 -9.57
N GLY A 103 -20.53 -13.99 -9.97
CA GLY A 103 -21.48 -12.88 -9.96
C GLY A 103 -21.69 -12.27 -8.56
N ALA A 104 -21.68 -13.11 -7.53
CA ALA A 104 -21.80 -12.67 -6.13
C ALA A 104 -20.58 -11.83 -5.69
N GLU A 105 -19.37 -12.18 -6.13
CA GLU A 105 -18.17 -11.38 -5.84
C GLU A 105 -18.18 -10.04 -6.59
N LYS A 106 -18.75 -10.01 -7.80
CA LYS A 106 -18.98 -8.75 -8.53
C LYS A 106 -19.98 -7.85 -7.81
N GLU A 107 -21.09 -8.40 -7.32
CA GLU A 107 -22.05 -7.65 -6.50
C GLU A 107 -21.39 -7.11 -5.23
N ALA A 108 -20.66 -7.97 -4.51
CA ALA A 108 -19.95 -7.61 -3.30
C ALA A 108 -18.95 -6.46 -3.52
N LEU A 109 -18.31 -6.37 -4.69
CA LEU A 109 -17.42 -5.25 -5.05
C LEU A 109 -18.13 -3.89 -4.95
N TYR A 110 -19.27 -3.74 -5.63
CA TYR A 110 -20.03 -2.49 -5.64
C TYR A 110 -20.64 -2.20 -4.26
N ARG A 111 -21.17 -3.24 -3.61
CA ARG A 111 -21.71 -3.13 -2.25
C ARG A 111 -20.66 -2.67 -1.25
N ASN A 112 -19.47 -3.27 -1.26
CA ASN A 112 -18.38 -2.90 -0.35
C ASN A 112 -17.87 -1.49 -0.63
N ARG A 113 -17.79 -1.09 -1.90
CA ARG A 113 -17.43 0.29 -2.28
C ARG A 113 -18.43 1.31 -1.72
N PHE A 114 -19.72 1.02 -1.80
CA PHE A 114 -20.76 1.84 -1.20
C PHE A 114 -20.64 1.89 0.32
N LEU A 115 -20.58 0.73 0.98
CA LEU A 115 -20.49 0.64 2.44
C LEU A 115 -19.26 1.34 3.01
N LEU A 116 -18.11 1.29 2.32
CA LEU A 116 -16.88 1.96 2.74
C LEU A 116 -17.05 3.47 2.87
N ILE A 117 -17.80 4.09 1.96
CA ILE A 117 -18.06 5.53 1.97
C ILE A 117 -19.26 5.85 2.87
N TYR A 118 -20.29 5.03 2.83
CA TYR A 118 -21.50 5.20 3.62
C TYR A 118 -21.21 5.19 5.13
N GLN A 119 -20.33 4.31 5.61
CA GLN A 119 -19.96 4.28 7.02
C GLN A 119 -19.28 5.59 7.48
N ARG A 120 -18.47 6.22 6.62
CA ARG A 120 -17.82 7.51 6.93
C ARG A 120 -18.85 8.60 7.17
N LEU A 121 -19.85 8.63 6.30
CA LEU A 121 -20.96 9.58 6.40
C LEU A 121 -21.77 9.39 7.67
N LEU A 122 -22.01 8.14 8.08
CA LEU A 122 -22.73 7.84 9.33
C LEU A 122 -21.98 8.29 10.59
N ASN A 123 -20.64 8.30 10.54
CA ASN A 123 -19.78 8.75 11.64
C ASN A 123 -19.51 10.26 11.61
N HIS A 124 -19.83 10.93 10.50
CA HIS A 124 -19.51 12.34 10.30
C HIS A 124 -20.53 13.27 11.00
N GLU A 125 -20.03 14.30 11.68
CA GLU A 125 -20.82 15.16 12.58
C GLU A 125 -21.99 15.88 11.89
N LEU A 126 -21.80 16.24 10.61
CA LEU A 126 -22.79 16.96 9.79
C LEU A 126 -24.00 16.11 9.38
N PHE A 127 -23.96 14.79 9.55
CA PHE A 127 -25.01 13.91 9.04
C PHE A 127 -25.74 13.17 10.17
N THR A 128 -26.99 12.81 9.89
CA THR A 128 -27.80 11.96 10.76
C THR A 128 -28.78 11.15 9.91
N VAL A 129 -29.12 9.94 10.35
CA VAL A 129 -30.18 9.13 9.72
C VAL A 129 -31.53 9.45 10.36
N ASP A 130 -31.53 9.72 11.66
CA ASP A 130 -32.73 10.07 12.44
C ASP A 130 -33.23 11.47 12.08
N GLU A 131 -34.49 11.76 12.38
CA GLU A 131 -35.00 13.13 12.19
C GLU A 131 -34.21 14.12 13.06
N PRO A 132 -33.75 15.25 12.49
CA PRO A 132 -33.00 16.23 13.25
C PRO A 132 -33.88 16.81 14.35
N SER A 133 -33.50 16.56 15.60
CA SER A 133 -34.12 17.19 16.77
C SER A 133 -33.88 18.71 16.78
N VAL A 134 -34.65 19.46 17.56
CA VAL A 134 -34.52 20.94 17.69
C VAL A 134 -33.08 21.38 18.09
N PHE A 135 -32.32 20.50 18.75
CA PHE A 135 -30.92 20.72 19.12
C PHE A 135 -29.91 20.39 18.00
N ASN A 136 -30.32 19.64 16.98
CA ASN A 136 -29.51 19.18 15.84
C ASN A 136 -29.93 19.85 14.51
N ALA A 137 -30.49 21.05 14.56
CA ALA A 137 -31.08 21.76 13.41
C ALA A 137 -30.12 22.08 12.24
N LYS A 138 -28.83 21.75 12.35
CA LYS A 138 -27.82 21.95 11.30
C LYS A 138 -27.31 20.66 10.65
N LYS A 139 -27.82 19.49 11.03
CA LYS A 139 -27.40 18.22 10.44
C LYS A 139 -28.23 17.87 9.21
N TYR A 140 -27.58 17.40 8.16
CA TYR A 140 -28.23 16.86 6.96
C TYR A 140 -28.76 15.46 7.25
N GLN A 141 -30.04 15.25 6.96
CA GLN A 141 -30.65 13.92 7.07
C GLN A 141 -30.33 13.10 5.81
N ILE A 142 -29.68 11.95 6.01
CA ILE A 142 -29.45 10.97 4.94
C ILE A 142 -30.69 10.09 4.81
N ARG A 143 -31.20 9.95 3.58
CA ARG A 143 -32.34 9.08 3.27
C ARG A 143 -31.97 8.02 2.24
N THR A 144 -32.62 6.87 2.31
CA THR A 144 -32.52 5.80 1.31
C THR A 144 -33.44 6.07 0.14
N VAL A 145 -33.12 5.49 -1.02
CA VAL A 145 -33.93 5.58 -2.23
C VAL A 145 -35.34 5.02 -1.99
N GLU A 146 -35.46 3.88 -1.33
CA GLU A 146 -36.77 3.28 -0.98
C GLU A 146 -37.65 4.24 -0.17
N SER A 147 -37.07 4.96 0.80
CA SER A 147 -37.83 5.90 1.65
C SER A 147 -38.40 7.08 0.86
N LEU A 148 -37.79 7.43 -0.27
CA LEU A 148 -38.26 8.49 -1.16
C LEU A 148 -39.39 8.02 -2.06
N CYS A 149 -39.24 6.82 -2.64
CA CYS A 149 -40.26 6.20 -3.47
C CYS A 149 -41.58 5.98 -2.70
N GLY A 150 -41.49 5.74 -1.38
CA GLY A 150 -42.66 5.62 -0.50
C GLY A 150 -43.30 6.94 -0.06
N PHE A 151 -42.67 8.10 -0.31
CA PHE A 151 -43.14 9.37 0.20
C PHE A 151 -44.10 10.07 -0.77
N GLN A 152 -45.33 10.34 -0.31
CA GLN A 152 -46.34 11.11 -1.06
C GLN A 152 -46.32 12.58 -0.60
N GLY A 153 -45.39 13.38 -1.12
CA GLY A 153 -45.32 14.82 -0.85
C GLY A 153 -44.02 15.49 -1.31
N SER A 154 -43.94 16.82 -1.22
CA SER A 154 -42.73 17.59 -1.51
C SER A 154 -41.76 17.55 -0.32
N LEU A 155 -40.82 16.61 -0.33
CA LEU A 155 -39.67 16.62 0.59
C LEU A 155 -38.75 17.78 0.24
N LYS A 156 -38.58 18.73 1.16
CA LYS A 156 -37.59 19.80 1.02
C LYS A 156 -36.30 19.39 1.74
N SER A 157 -35.17 19.53 1.05
CA SER A 157 -33.80 19.36 1.59
C SER A 157 -33.48 17.95 2.10
N THR A 158 -33.61 16.94 1.24
CA THR A 158 -33.10 15.59 1.53
C THR A 158 -31.74 15.38 0.88
N VAL A 159 -30.80 14.78 1.61
CA VAL A 159 -29.53 14.30 1.06
C VAL A 159 -29.61 12.80 0.85
N ILE A 160 -29.26 12.37 -0.36
CA ILE A 160 -29.30 10.98 -0.80
C ILE A 160 -27.90 10.61 -1.22
N VAL A 161 -27.43 9.44 -0.80
CA VAL A 161 -26.10 8.95 -1.16
C VAL A 161 -26.26 7.71 -1.98
N GLY A 162 -25.68 7.71 -3.16
CA GLY A 162 -25.83 6.62 -4.12
C GLY A 162 -24.72 6.61 -5.17
N MET A 163 -24.65 5.51 -5.90
CA MET A 163 -23.84 5.37 -7.10
C MET A 163 -24.61 5.97 -8.28
N MET A 164 -24.00 6.92 -8.97
CA MET A 164 -24.56 7.51 -10.18
C MET A 164 -24.24 6.63 -11.39
N SER A 165 -25.25 6.17 -12.13
CA SER A 165 -25.09 5.31 -13.31
C SER A 165 -25.91 5.85 -14.50
N GLN A 166 -25.52 5.47 -15.73
CA GLN A 166 -26.26 5.83 -16.94
C GLN A 166 -26.83 4.57 -17.60
N LEU A 167 -28.07 4.20 -17.23
CA LEU A 167 -28.70 2.96 -17.73
C LEU A 167 -29.15 3.06 -19.19
N LYS A 168 -29.58 4.24 -19.64
CA LYS A 168 -29.94 4.52 -21.03
C LYS A 168 -29.37 5.87 -21.45
N HIS A 169 -29.34 6.10 -22.76
CA HIS A 169 -28.83 7.34 -23.32
C HIS A 169 -29.57 8.55 -22.74
N HIS A 170 -28.83 9.46 -22.10
CA HIS A 170 -29.33 10.66 -21.42
C HIS A 170 -30.24 10.46 -20.20
N THR A 171 -30.38 9.25 -19.66
CA THR A 171 -31.09 9.02 -18.39
C THR A 171 -30.11 8.59 -17.32
N PHE A 172 -29.93 9.42 -16.31
CA PHE A 172 -29.08 9.13 -15.15
C PHE A 172 -29.92 8.50 -14.04
N HIS A 173 -29.35 7.54 -13.32
CA HIS A 173 -29.97 6.92 -12.16
C HIS A 173 -29.04 7.05 -10.97
N LEU A 174 -29.63 7.09 -9.78
CA LEU A 174 -28.93 6.99 -8.51
C LEU A 174 -29.32 5.67 -7.84
N GLU A 175 -28.33 4.86 -7.50
CA GLU A 175 -28.53 3.54 -6.90
C GLU A 175 -27.93 3.49 -5.49
N ASP A 176 -28.71 3.05 -4.51
CA ASP A 176 -28.24 2.73 -3.16
C ASP A 176 -28.45 1.23 -2.84
N LEU A 177 -28.33 0.83 -1.57
CA LEU A 177 -28.54 -0.57 -1.17
C LEU A 177 -30.02 -1.03 -1.22
N THR A 178 -30.95 -0.09 -1.38
CA THR A 178 -32.40 -0.32 -1.30
C THR A 178 -33.07 -0.30 -2.68
N GLY A 179 -32.53 0.47 -3.62
CA GLY A 179 -33.03 0.49 -5.00
C GLY A 179 -32.40 1.59 -5.85
N ASP A 180 -33.01 1.82 -7.00
CA ASP A 180 -32.61 2.85 -7.97
C ASP A 180 -33.72 3.90 -8.16
N ILE A 181 -33.32 5.11 -8.50
CA ILE A 181 -34.22 6.21 -8.87
C ILE A 181 -33.66 7.01 -10.04
N GLU A 182 -34.52 7.36 -10.99
CA GLU A 182 -34.16 8.22 -12.12
C GLU A 182 -33.84 9.64 -11.62
N MET A 183 -32.77 10.22 -12.13
CA MET A 183 -32.30 11.56 -11.79
C MET A 183 -32.46 12.53 -12.95
N ASN A 184 -33.06 13.67 -12.66
CA ASN A 184 -33.07 14.84 -13.52
C ASN A 184 -31.93 15.79 -13.12
N LEU A 185 -31.00 16.02 -14.07
CA LEU A 185 -29.81 16.85 -13.88
C LEU A 185 -29.91 18.26 -14.50
N THR A 186 -31.09 18.68 -14.97
CA THR A 186 -31.25 19.89 -15.82
C THR A 186 -30.85 21.19 -15.09
N ASP A 187 -31.23 21.34 -13.83
CA ASP A 187 -31.00 22.55 -13.02
C ASP A 187 -30.02 22.28 -11.86
N THR A 188 -29.10 21.33 -12.05
CA THR A 188 -28.22 20.84 -10.99
C THR A 188 -26.94 21.67 -10.89
N ASN A 189 -26.63 22.11 -9.67
CA ASN A 189 -25.34 22.72 -9.34
C ASN A 189 -24.35 21.65 -8.87
N PHE A 190 -23.25 21.48 -9.59
CA PHE A 190 -22.18 20.56 -9.22
C PHE A 190 -21.14 21.28 -8.36
N GLN A 191 -20.82 20.71 -7.20
CA GLN A 191 -19.67 21.14 -6.42
C GLN A 191 -18.37 20.87 -7.20
N PRO A 192 -17.28 21.62 -6.98
CA PRO A 192 -16.02 21.40 -7.68
C PRO A 192 -15.54 19.94 -7.59
N GLY A 193 -15.26 19.32 -8.74
CA GLY A 193 -14.96 17.91 -8.79
C GLY A 193 -15.07 17.27 -10.18
N LEU A 194 -14.46 16.11 -10.37
CA LEU A 194 -14.60 15.31 -11.58
C LEU A 194 -15.65 14.22 -11.40
N TYR A 195 -16.84 14.43 -11.97
CA TYR A 195 -17.94 13.47 -11.91
C TYR A 195 -17.90 12.53 -13.10
N VAL A 196 -17.82 11.23 -12.82
CA VAL A 196 -17.89 10.17 -13.83
C VAL A 196 -18.90 9.11 -13.41
N GLU A 197 -19.25 8.23 -14.35
CA GLU A 197 -20.17 7.13 -14.07
C GLU A 197 -19.63 6.17 -12.99
N ASN A 198 -20.55 5.54 -12.26
CA ASN A 198 -20.30 4.62 -11.15
C ASN A 198 -19.57 5.27 -9.97
N MET A 199 -19.63 6.60 -9.82
CA MET A 199 -19.11 7.30 -8.65
C MET A 199 -20.18 7.44 -7.56
N ILE A 200 -19.72 7.42 -6.32
CA ILE A 200 -20.57 7.60 -5.15
C ILE A 200 -20.66 9.09 -4.88
N VAL A 201 -21.87 9.61 -4.98
CA VAL A 201 -22.15 11.04 -4.86
C VAL A 201 -23.21 11.28 -3.80
N MET A 202 -23.18 12.47 -3.22
CA MET A 202 -24.27 13.00 -2.42
C MET A 202 -25.11 13.90 -3.31
N VAL A 203 -26.42 13.65 -3.33
CA VAL A 203 -27.39 14.39 -4.11
C VAL A 203 -28.36 15.05 -3.15
N GLU A 204 -28.40 16.37 -3.18
CA GLU A 204 -29.44 17.17 -2.58
C GLU A 204 -30.53 17.42 -3.62
N GLY A 205 -31.79 17.25 -3.25
CA GLY A 205 -32.89 17.49 -4.16
C GLY A 205 -34.26 17.21 -3.58
N PHE A 206 -35.23 17.09 -4.48
CA PHE A 206 -36.61 16.70 -4.17
C PHE A 206 -37.09 15.69 -5.20
N VAL A 207 -38.05 14.85 -4.80
CA VAL A 207 -38.66 13.85 -5.68
C VAL A 207 -40.02 14.37 -6.15
N SER A 208 -40.26 14.34 -7.46
CA SER A 208 -41.55 14.60 -8.10
C SER A 208 -41.79 13.52 -9.14
N ASP A 209 -43.01 12.98 -9.20
CA ASP A 209 -43.40 12.00 -10.24
C ASP A 209 -42.42 10.81 -10.37
N SER A 210 -41.92 10.32 -9.23
CA SER A 210 -40.93 9.23 -9.15
C SER A 210 -39.55 9.53 -9.78
N VAL A 211 -39.25 10.81 -10.03
CA VAL A 211 -37.96 11.29 -10.52
C VAL A 211 -37.31 12.18 -9.45
N LEU A 212 -36.03 11.96 -9.18
CA LEU A 212 -35.21 12.79 -8.31
C LEU A 212 -34.71 14.02 -9.08
N HIS A 213 -35.22 15.19 -8.73
CA HIS A 213 -34.72 16.47 -9.24
C HIS A 213 -33.54 16.91 -8.37
N ALA A 214 -32.33 16.73 -8.90
CA ALA A 214 -31.10 17.08 -8.20
C ALA A 214 -30.88 18.60 -8.23
N THR A 215 -30.81 19.25 -7.08
CA THR A 215 -30.48 20.67 -6.95
C THR A 215 -28.98 20.87 -6.81
N THR A 216 -28.33 20.03 -6.00
CA THR A 216 -26.89 20.09 -5.75
C THR A 216 -26.32 18.68 -5.76
N ILE A 217 -25.20 18.47 -6.47
CA ILE A 217 -24.44 17.22 -6.40
C ILE A 217 -23.04 17.52 -5.88
N GLY A 218 -22.57 16.73 -4.93
CA GLY A 218 -21.25 16.85 -4.34
C GLY A 218 -20.67 15.50 -3.93
N PHE A 219 -19.39 15.49 -3.56
CA PHE A 219 -18.75 14.30 -3.02
C PHE A 219 -18.97 14.17 -1.51
N PRO A 220 -19.07 12.94 -1.00
CA PRO A 220 -18.92 12.66 0.42
C PRO A 220 -17.66 13.35 0.98
N PRO A 221 -17.73 13.92 2.19
CA PRO A 221 -16.59 14.62 2.79
C PRO A 221 -15.40 13.67 2.97
N ILE A 222 -14.21 14.21 2.78
CA ILE A 222 -12.96 13.48 2.99
C ILE A 222 -12.73 13.35 4.51
N GLU A 223 -12.35 12.16 4.93
CA GLU A 223 -11.99 11.83 6.32
C GLU A 223 -10.47 11.68 6.40
N SER A 224 -9.85 12.23 7.46
CA SER A 224 -8.40 12.08 7.67
C SER A 224 -8.03 10.65 8.10
N ALA A 225 -6.75 10.28 7.92
CA ALA A 225 -6.24 9.00 8.41
C ALA A 225 -6.43 8.85 9.94
N GLU A 226 -6.18 9.92 10.70
CA GLU A 226 -6.35 9.94 12.16
C GLU A 226 -7.81 9.69 12.57
N GLN A 227 -8.77 10.31 11.88
CA GLN A 227 -10.19 10.09 12.11
C GLN A 227 -10.58 8.65 11.78
N SER A 228 -10.14 8.15 10.62
CA SER A 228 -10.41 6.79 10.19
C SER A 228 -9.88 5.77 11.20
N LEU A 229 -8.66 5.96 11.71
CA LEU A 229 -8.04 5.06 12.69
C LEU A 229 -8.80 4.98 14.01
N ASN A 230 -9.42 6.09 14.46
CA ASN A 230 -10.26 6.09 15.67
C ASN A 230 -11.47 5.14 15.55
N HIS A 231 -11.96 4.92 14.33
CA HIS A 231 -13.11 4.06 14.06
C HIS A 231 -12.73 2.61 13.72
N LEU A 232 -11.45 2.34 13.45
CA LEU A 232 -10.97 1.06 12.91
C LEU A 232 -10.36 0.13 13.96
N ASP A 233 -10.58 0.36 15.26
CA ASP A 233 -10.22 -0.57 16.37
C ASP A 233 -8.79 -1.18 16.27
N ASN A 234 -7.79 -0.41 15.83
CA ASN A 234 -6.40 -0.86 15.60
C ASN A 234 -6.26 -2.06 14.61
N MET A 235 -7.15 -2.15 13.62
CA MET A 235 -7.06 -3.18 12.58
C MET A 235 -5.86 -2.97 11.65
N ASP A 236 -5.27 -4.07 11.19
CA ASP A 236 -4.22 -4.06 10.18
C ASP A 236 -4.80 -3.85 8.78
N LEU A 237 -4.97 -2.59 8.35
CA LEU A 237 -5.57 -2.27 7.06
C LEU A 237 -4.70 -2.66 5.86
N PHE A 238 -3.39 -2.63 6.03
CA PHE A 238 -2.44 -2.76 4.94
C PHE A 238 -1.81 -4.16 4.89
N GLY A 239 -1.71 -4.84 6.03
CA GLY A 239 -0.94 -6.07 6.18
C GLY A 239 0.44 -5.80 6.75
N GLY A 240 1.08 -6.84 7.30
CA GLY A 240 2.44 -6.78 7.82
C GLY A 240 2.58 -6.30 9.28
N GLN A 241 1.49 -6.03 10.00
CA GLN A 241 1.59 -5.57 11.40
C GLN A 241 2.26 -6.57 12.36
N LYS A 242 2.24 -7.88 12.05
CA LYS A 242 2.97 -8.89 12.84
C LYS A 242 4.48 -8.64 12.84
N GLU A 243 5.01 -7.99 11.80
CA GLU A 243 6.42 -7.62 11.69
C GLU A 243 6.73 -6.21 12.24
N ILE A 244 5.72 -5.41 12.58
CA ILE A 244 5.81 -3.99 13.02
C ILE A 244 5.62 -3.87 14.54
N GLN A 245 4.80 -4.72 15.15
CA GLN A 245 4.51 -4.71 16.60
C GLN A 245 5.73 -5.00 17.50
N GLU A 246 6.87 -5.37 16.93
CA GLU A 246 8.12 -5.60 17.66
C GLU A 246 8.86 -4.30 18.06
N LEU A 247 8.46 -3.12 17.56
CA LEU A 247 9.11 -1.83 17.86
C LEU A 247 8.11 -0.73 18.27
N ASN A 248 8.53 0.17 19.17
CA ASN A 248 7.71 1.27 19.68
C ASN A 248 7.66 2.45 18.69
N LEU A 249 6.50 3.08 18.46
CA LEU A 249 6.32 4.20 17.51
C LEU A 249 7.37 5.32 17.64
N ASN A 250 7.83 5.59 18.86
CA ASN A 250 8.85 6.60 19.13
C ASN A 250 10.24 6.20 18.62
N GLU A 251 10.59 4.92 18.69
CA GLU A 251 11.85 4.39 18.13
C GLU A 251 11.82 4.46 16.60
N LEU A 252 10.63 4.26 16.01
CA LEU A 252 10.43 4.33 14.56
C LEU A 252 10.63 5.75 14.01
N SER A 253 10.08 6.76 14.69
CA SER A 253 10.28 8.16 14.31
C SER A 253 11.73 8.62 14.43
N GLN A 254 12.47 8.09 15.42
CA GLN A 254 13.91 8.36 15.56
C GLN A 254 14.72 7.69 14.45
N LEU A 255 14.36 6.48 14.03
CA LEU A 255 14.99 5.81 12.90
C LEU A 255 14.73 6.57 11.58
N GLU A 256 13.53 7.11 11.39
CA GLU A 256 13.21 7.93 10.21
C GLU A 256 14.10 9.17 10.11
N GLN A 257 14.37 9.85 11.23
CA GLN A 257 15.27 11.00 11.26
C GLN A 257 16.74 10.63 11.09
N THR A 258 17.10 9.38 11.39
CA THR A 258 18.47 8.88 11.36
C THR A 258 18.86 8.36 9.96
N PHE A 259 17.92 7.74 9.24
CA PHE A 259 18.16 7.18 7.91
C PHE A 259 17.63 8.09 6.81
N GLU A 260 18.55 8.72 6.05
CA GLU A 260 18.20 9.49 4.86
C GLU A 260 17.90 8.54 3.70
N ALA A 261 16.61 8.32 3.43
CA ALA A 261 16.11 7.53 2.32
C ALA A 261 15.50 8.44 1.25
N MET A 262 15.85 8.21 -0.02
CA MET A 262 15.30 8.96 -1.15
C MET A 262 14.53 8.03 -2.09
N PHE A 263 13.32 8.44 -2.45
CA PHE A 263 12.48 7.77 -3.43
C PHE A 263 12.49 8.54 -4.75
N ILE A 264 12.74 7.85 -5.84
CA ILE A 264 12.84 8.40 -7.19
C ILE A 264 11.77 7.71 -8.02
N PHE A 265 10.71 8.43 -8.35
CA PHE A 265 9.59 7.93 -9.14
C PHE A 265 9.77 8.29 -10.60
N LEU A 266 9.69 7.29 -11.47
CA LEU A 266 9.68 7.47 -12.92
C LEU A 266 8.53 6.64 -13.50
N SER A 267 7.82 7.20 -14.46
CA SER A 267 6.72 6.53 -15.18
C SER A 267 7.03 6.49 -16.67
N ASP A 268 6.40 5.57 -17.41
CA ASP A 268 6.47 5.44 -18.86
C ASP A 268 7.91 5.33 -19.39
N ILE A 269 8.61 4.32 -18.87
CA ILE A 269 10.02 4.07 -19.14
C ILE A 269 10.17 3.10 -20.31
N PHE A 270 10.05 3.62 -21.51
CA PHE A 270 10.14 2.84 -22.75
C PHE A 270 11.56 2.28 -22.98
N LEU A 271 11.79 1.03 -22.58
CA LEU A 271 13.09 0.34 -22.66
C LEU A 271 13.50 -0.04 -24.09
N ASP A 272 12.56 -0.04 -25.02
CA ASP A 272 12.79 -0.19 -26.46
C ASP A 272 13.38 1.08 -27.11
N SER A 273 13.32 2.21 -26.42
CA SER A 273 13.87 3.48 -26.90
C SER A 273 15.32 3.70 -26.45
N SER A 274 16.24 3.73 -27.42
CA SER A 274 17.65 4.07 -27.15
C SER A 274 17.85 5.45 -26.50
N LYS A 275 16.89 6.38 -26.66
CA LYS A 275 16.93 7.69 -26.01
C LYS A 275 16.68 7.57 -24.51
N VAL A 276 15.72 6.74 -24.12
CA VAL A 276 15.37 6.49 -22.70
C VAL A 276 16.53 5.78 -22.01
N LEU A 277 17.11 4.76 -22.62
CA LEU A 277 18.28 4.06 -22.06
C LEU A 277 19.48 5.01 -21.82
N LYS A 278 19.74 5.94 -22.75
CA LYS A 278 20.79 6.96 -22.56
C LYS A 278 20.46 7.94 -21.43
N ALA A 279 19.19 8.34 -21.31
CA ALA A 279 18.75 9.21 -20.23
C ALA A 279 18.86 8.51 -18.86
N LEU A 280 18.50 7.22 -18.77
CA LEU A 280 18.68 6.41 -17.57
C LEU A 280 20.15 6.28 -17.18
N ASN A 281 21.05 6.08 -18.15
CA ASN A 281 22.49 6.07 -17.87
C ASN A 281 22.95 7.40 -17.28
N CYS A 282 22.57 8.53 -17.87
CA CYS A 282 22.90 9.87 -17.36
C CYS A 282 22.31 10.12 -15.97
N LEU A 283 21.12 9.58 -15.69
CA LEU A 283 20.49 9.67 -14.37
C LEU A 283 21.28 8.86 -13.34
N PHE A 284 21.67 7.63 -13.66
CA PHE A 284 22.52 6.83 -12.77
C PHE A 284 23.92 7.42 -12.58
N ASP A 285 24.49 8.07 -13.60
CA ASP A 285 25.73 8.85 -13.47
C ASP A 285 25.58 9.93 -12.37
N GLY A 286 24.49 10.71 -12.41
CA GLY A 286 24.22 11.74 -11.40
C GLY A 286 24.04 11.18 -9.98
N PHE A 287 23.47 9.98 -9.85
CA PHE A 287 23.34 9.29 -8.57
C PHE A 287 24.56 8.45 -8.19
N ALA A 288 25.62 8.38 -9.01
CA ALA A 288 26.83 7.64 -8.67
C ALA A 288 27.74 8.41 -7.70
N GLU A 289 27.67 9.76 -7.69
CA GLU A 289 28.58 10.64 -6.95
C GLU A 289 28.15 10.92 -5.48
N ASN A 290 26.93 10.52 -5.08
CA ASN A 290 26.35 10.90 -3.78
C ASN A 290 26.78 10.02 -2.60
N ASP A 291 26.70 10.60 -1.39
CA ASP A 291 27.07 10.04 -0.07
C ASP A 291 26.72 8.55 0.11
N PRO A 292 27.68 7.68 0.49
CA PRO A 292 27.44 6.24 0.67
C PRO A 292 26.41 5.89 1.75
N SER A 293 26.02 6.82 2.63
CA SER A 293 25.04 6.61 3.69
C SER A 293 23.57 6.75 3.24
N GLN A 294 23.32 7.31 2.05
CA GLN A 294 21.95 7.50 1.54
C GLN A 294 21.40 6.23 0.88
N VAL A 295 20.22 5.78 1.31
CA VAL A 295 19.51 4.63 0.71
C VAL A 295 18.59 5.13 -0.40
N LEU A 296 18.64 4.50 -1.58
CA LEU A 296 17.91 4.95 -2.77
C LEU A 296 16.84 3.93 -3.17
N PHE A 297 15.65 4.41 -3.53
CA PHE A 297 14.55 3.61 -4.06
C PHE A 297 14.17 4.13 -5.43
N PHE A 298 14.51 3.39 -6.49
CA PHE A 298 14.04 3.69 -7.84
C PHE A 298 12.73 2.98 -8.08
N VAL A 299 11.64 3.74 -8.14
CA VAL A 299 10.30 3.23 -8.46
C VAL A 299 10.01 3.52 -9.92
N PHE A 300 10.14 2.47 -10.73
CA PHE A 300 9.89 2.46 -12.15
C PHE A 300 8.49 1.95 -12.43
N ALA A 301 7.56 2.87 -12.69
CA ALA A 301 6.24 2.57 -13.20
C ALA A 301 6.28 2.43 -14.73
N GLY A 302 5.65 1.37 -15.24
CA GLY A 302 5.38 1.21 -16.66
C GLY A 302 4.48 2.34 -17.18
N GLU A 303 4.31 2.47 -18.48
CA GLU A 303 4.60 1.46 -19.51
C GLU A 303 6.09 1.26 -19.82
N PHE A 304 6.53 0.01 -20.01
CA PHE A 304 7.95 -0.32 -20.27
C PHE A 304 8.30 -0.44 -21.75
N LEU A 305 7.31 -0.48 -22.63
CA LEU A 305 7.47 -0.53 -24.09
C LEU A 305 6.64 0.57 -24.73
N SER A 306 7.21 1.24 -25.73
CA SER A 306 6.51 2.34 -26.42
C SER A 306 5.40 1.88 -27.38
N GLU A 307 5.48 0.63 -27.84
CA GLU A 307 4.55 0.04 -28.78
C GLU A 307 4.14 -1.38 -28.35
N TYR A 308 3.02 -1.86 -28.89
CA TYR A 308 2.57 -3.23 -28.72
C TYR A 308 3.15 -4.14 -29.80
N TYR A 309 3.99 -5.10 -29.40
CA TYR A 309 4.73 -6.01 -30.28
C TYR A 309 4.05 -7.39 -30.43
N GLY A 310 2.81 -7.56 -29.95
CA GLY A 310 2.04 -8.80 -30.13
C GLY A 310 2.72 -10.02 -29.50
N ILE A 311 2.95 -11.07 -30.30
CA ILE A 311 3.56 -12.33 -29.83
C ILE A 311 5.01 -12.10 -29.33
N GLN A 312 5.69 -11.08 -29.86
CA GLN A 312 7.08 -10.77 -29.51
C GLN A 312 7.19 -9.89 -28.25
N GLN A 313 6.07 -9.42 -27.67
CA GLN A 313 6.05 -8.54 -26.50
C GLN A 313 6.98 -9.03 -25.39
N ALA A 314 6.90 -10.32 -25.04
CA ALA A 314 7.72 -10.91 -23.98
C ALA A 314 9.22 -10.90 -24.30
N SER A 315 9.59 -11.12 -25.57
CA SER A 315 10.99 -11.12 -26.01
C SER A 315 11.57 -9.71 -25.99
N VAL A 316 10.84 -8.75 -26.55
CA VAL A 316 11.27 -7.34 -26.61
C VAL A 316 11.38 -6.75 -25.21
N LEU A 317 10.42 -7.06 -24.33
CA LEU A 317 10.45 -6.65 -22.93
C LEU A 317 11.68 -7.24 -22.21
N HIS A 318 11.95 -8.53 -22.42
CA HIS A 318 13.13 -9.19 -21.86
C HIS A 318 14.43 -8.52 -22.33
N ASP A 319 14.54 -8.21 -23.63
CA ASP A 319 15.71 -7.54 -24.19
C ASP A 319 15.88 -6.11 -23.63
N GLY A 320 14.78 -5.38 -23.43
CA GLY A 320 14.77 -4.06 -22.78
C GLY A 320 15.25 -4.12 -21.33
N PHE A 321 14.75 -5.07 -20.53
CA PHE A 321 15.21 -5.27 -19.15
C PHE A 321 16.67 -5.73 -19.07
N LYS A 322 17.12 -6.53 -20.04
CA LYS A 322 18.53 -6.91 -20.15
C LYS A 322 19.41 -5.69 -20.42
N ALA A 323 19.01 -4.83 -21.36
CA ALA A 323 19.75 -3.59 -21.63
C ALA A 323 19.80 -2.67 -20.39
N LEU A 324 18.70 -2.57 -19.63
CA LEU A 324 18.68 -1.84 -18.37
C LEU A 324 19.63 -2.47 -17.34
N ALA A 325 19.63 -3.80 -17.21
CA ALA A 325 20.51 -4.52 -16.31
C ALA A 325 21.99 -4.29 -16.64
N ASP A 326 22.33 -4.31 -17.94
CA ASP A 326 23.68 -4.03 -18.43
C ASP A 326 24.13 -2.59 -18.09
N ILE A 327 23.22 -1.62 -18.16
CA ILE A 327 23.48 -0.24 -17.72
C ILE A 327 23.76 -0.19 -16.21
N VAL A 328 22.86 -0.78 -15.41
CA VAL A 328 22.97 -0.80 -13.95
C VAL A 328 24.23 -1.53 -13.48
N ALA A 329 24.68 -2.56 -14.21
CA ALA A 329 25.92 -3.28 -13.95
C ALA A 329 27.17 -2.39 -13.99
N ASN A 330 27.14 -1.28 -14.74
CA ASN A 330 28.24 -0.33 -14.79
C ASN A 330 28.39 0.49 -13.49
N TYR A 331 27.39 0.46 -12.60
CA TYR A 331 27.35 1.23 -11.35
C TYR A 331 27.31 0.33 -10.10
N PRO A 332 28.41 -0.38 -9.78
CA PRO A 332 28.44 -1.34 -8.66
C PRO A 332 28.25 -0.71 -7.28
N ASN A 333 28.55 0.58 -7.12
CA ASN A 333 28.29 1.30 -5.88
C ASN A 333 26.80 1.60 -5.72
N LEU A 334 26.11 1.92 -6.82
CA LEU A 334 24.68 2.20 -6.83
C LEU A 334 23.89 0.92 -6.52
N THR A 335 24.26 -0.22 -7.13
CA THR A 335 23.55 -1.50 -6.92
C THR A 335 23.57 -2.01 -5.48
N LYS A 336 24.61 -1.65 -4.70
CA LYS A 336 24.70 -2.03 -3.28
C LYS A 336 23.75 -1.24 -2.38
N ARG A 337 23.46 0.01 -2.71
CA ARG A 337 22.64 0.92 -1.88
C ARG A 337 21.24 1.18 -2.41
N ALA A 338 21.02 0.92 -3.70
CA ALA A 338 19.77 1.20 -4.38
C ALA A 338 18.90 -0.05 -4.45
N GLN A 339 17.61 0.13 -4.17
CA GLN A 339 16.56 -0.83 -4.47
C GLN A 339 15.82 -0.40 -5.73
N PHE A 340 15.62 -1.33 -6.65
CA PHE A 340 14.90 -1.10 -7.90
C PHE A 340 13.54 -1.78 -7.83
N ILE A 341 12.48 -0.99 -7.93
CA ILE A 341 11.10 -1.41 -7.82
C ILE A 341 10.43 -1.19 -9.16
N PHE A 342 9.84 -2.23 -9.73
CA PHE A 342 9.17 -2.19 -11.02
C PHE A 342 7.68 -2.41 -10.84
N ILE A 343 6.88 -1.44 -11.26
CA ILE A 343 5.42 -1.48 -11.22
C ILE A 343 4.93 -1.55 -12.67
N PRO A 344 4.44 -2.70 -13.16
CA PRO A 344 4.03 -2.81 -14.54
C PRO A 344 2.68 -2.14 -14.80
N SER A 345 2.50 -1.67 -16.03
CA SER A 345 1.21 -1.20 -16.54
C SER A 345 0.40 -2.36 -17.12
N SER A 346 -0.89 -2.10 -17.36
CA SER A 346 -1.79 -3.02 -18.05
C SER A 346 -1.32 -3.39 -19.48
N ALA A 347 -0.59 -2.50 -20.15
CA ALA A 347 -0.03 -2.74 -21.49
C ALA A 347 1.21 -3.65 -21.48
N ASP A 348 1.89 -3.77 -20.35
CA ASP A 348 3.10 -4.60 -20.20
C ASP A 348 2.76 -6.08 -19.99
N ALA A 349 1.49 -6.39 -19.74
CA ALA A 349 1.05 -7.73 -19.41
C ALA A 349 1.08 -8.69 -20.61
N THR A 350 1.74 -9.82 -20.41
CA THR A 350 1.79 -10.93 -21.35
C THR A 350 0.59 -11.89 -21.21
N THR A 351 -0.33 -11.62 -20.28
CA THR A 351 -1.59 -12.37 -20.08
C THR A 351 -2.68 -11.42 -19.57
N ILE A 352 -3.95 -11.74 -19.89
CA ILE A 352 -5.17 -10.93 -19.69
C ILE A 352 -5.20 -10.19 -18.34
N VAL A 353 -5.38 -8.87 -18.40
CA VAL A 353 -5.44 -7.97 -17.24
C VAL A 353 -6.90 -7.65 -16.91
N THR A 354 -7.33 -8.00 -15.70
CA THR A 354 -8.47 -7.36 -15.04
C THR A 354 -7.96 -6.32 -14.06
N PHE A 355 -8.74 -5.24 -13.87
CA PHE A 355 -8.41 -3.98 -13.18
C PHE A 355 -7.87 -4.10 -11.75
N CYS A 356 -7.96 -5.29 -11.14
CA CYS A 356 -7.26 -5.63 -9.91
C CYS A 356 -6.03 -6.44 -10.30
N GLY A 357 -4.99 -5.74 -10.75
CA GLY A 357 -3.76 -6.32 -11.27
C GLY A 357 -3.23 -7.39 -10.34
N CYS A 358 -3.39 -8.67 -10.72
CA CYS A 358 -2.45 -9.68 -10.29
C CYS A 358 -1.07 -9.10 -10.62
N ALA A 359 -0.15 -9.10 -9.65
CA ALA A 359 1.27 -8.92 -9.96
C ALA A 359 1.53 -9.81 -11.17
N ILE A 360 1.96 -9.21 -12.28
CA ILE A 360 2.19 -9.96 -13.51
C ILE A 360 3.08 -11.11 -13.08
N GLN A 361 2.60 -12.35 -13.22
CA GLN A 361 3.46 -13.51 -13.12
C GLN A 361 4.34 -13.52 -14.36
N ILE A 362 5.24 -12.54 -14.46
CA ILE A 362 6.44 -12.67 -15.26
C ILE A 362 7.17 -13.78 -14.52
N LYS A 363 7.03 -15.02 -14.98
CA LYS A 363 7.72 -16.21 -14.43
C LYS A 363 9.25 -16.07 -14.45
N SER A 364 9.76 -14.93 -14.93
CA SER A 364 11.15 -14.53 -15.09
C SER A 364 11.43 -13.09 -14.61
N ALA A 365 10.66 -12.53 -13.65
CA ALA A 365 10.88 -11.17 -13.15
C ALA A 365 11.89 -11.12 -11.99
N LYS A 366 13.15 -11.42 -12.30
CA LYS A 366 14.27 -10.81 -11.60
C LYS A 366 15.05 -10.01 -12.63
N LEU A 367 15.56 -8.84 -12.27
CA LEU A 367 16.49 -8.16 -13.16
C LEU A 367 17.76 -9.01 -13.20
N TYR A 368 18.12 -9.56 -14.35
CA TYR A 368 19.31 -10.41 -14.47
C TYR A 368 20.48 -9.59 -15.03
N ILE A 369 21.58 -9.53 -14.28
CA ILE A 369 22.87 -9.09 -14.80
C ILE A 369 23.62 -10.35 -15.23
N GLY A 370 23.74 -10.56 -16.54
CA GLY A 370 24.29 -11.81 -17.08
C GLY A 370 23.45 -13.02 -16.69
N ASN A 371 24.03 -13.96 -15.91
CA ASN A 371 23.34 -15.15 -15.41
C ASN A 371 22.86 -15.02 -13.95
N GLU A 372 23.12 -13.89 -13.30
CA GLU A 372 22.81 -13.67 -11.89
C GLU A 372 21.64 -12.70 -11.73
N SER A 373 20.66 -13.06 -10.91
CA SER A 373 19.56 -12.16 -10.58
C SER A 373 20.02 -11.11 -9.57
N LEU A 374 19.76 -9.84 -9.86
CA LEU A 374 19.95 -8.75 -8.91
C LEU A 374 19.00 -8.94 -7.73
N SER A 375 19.55 -9.25 -6.55
CA SER A 375 18.79 -9.45 -5.31
C SER A 375 17.97 -8.21 -4.92
N ASN A 376 18.43 -7.03 -5.32
CA ASN A 376 17.86 -5.73 -4.95
C ASN A 376 16.82 -5.23 -5.96
N SER A 377 16.26 -6.12 -6.79
CA SER A 377 15.19 -5.82 -7.75
C SER A 377 13.89 -6.50 -7.36
N LEU A 378 12.79 -5.76 -7.32
CA LEU A 378 11.47 -6.28 -7.00
C LEU A 378 10.43 -5.83 -8.03
N PHE A 379 9.63 -6.76 -8.52
CA PHE A 379 8.45 -6.47 -9.34
C PHE A 379 7.20 -6.53 -8.47
N VAL A 380 6.36 -5.50 -8.55
CA VAL A 380 5.20 -5.31 -7.68
C VAL A 380 3.95 -5.00 -8.51
N SER A 381 2.77 -5.31 -8.00
CA SER A 381 1.49 -5.02 -8.67
C SER A 381 1.22 -3.51 -8.80
N GLN A 382 0.46 -3.09 -9.82
CA GLN A 382 0.08 -1.69 -10.07
C GLN A 382 -0.57 -0.96 -8.87
N ASN A 383 -1.26 -1.70 -8.00
CA ASN A 383 -1.90 -1.17 -6.78
C ASN A 383 -1.15 -1.60 -5.51
N CYS A 384 0.17 -1.75 -5.56
CA CYS A 384 0.94 -2.08 -4.38
C CYS A 384 1.03 -0.90 -3.41
N CYS A 385 1.04 -1.22 -2.12
CA CYS A 385 1.29 -0.23 -1.09
C CYS A 385 2.75 -0.33 -0.67
N PHE A 386 3.45 0.79 -0.76
CA PHE A 386 4.74 0.97 -0.10
C PHE A 386 4.45 1.29 1.36
N SER A 387 4.68 0.31 2.22
CA SER A 387 4.61 0.51 3.66
C SER A 387 6.02 0.42 4.20
N ARG A 388 6.61 1.56 4.57
CA ARG A 388 7.85 1.51 5.34
C ARG A 388 7.51 0.82 6.66
N ARG A 389 8.29 -0.20 7.05
CA ARG A 389 8.02 -1.03 8.24
C ARG A 389 7.83 -0.19 9.51
N TYR A 390 8.32 1.05 9.45
CA TYR A 390 8.48 1.96 10.56
C TYR A 390 7.83 3.33 10.33
N CYS A 391 6.92 3.47 9.38
CA CYS A 391 6.28 4.74 9.09
C CYS A 391 4.77 4.59 8.93
N ILE A 392 4.05 5.47 9.64
CA ILE A 392 2.60 5.67 9.51
C ILE A 392 2.28 6.39 8.18
N SER A 393 3.30 6.87 7.46
CA SER A 393 3.15 7.54 6.18
C SER A 393 2.97 6.54 5.04
N ASN A 394 1.76 6.49 4.49
CA ASN A 394 1.52 5.95 3.17
C ASN A 394 2.05 6.94 2.12
N LEU A 395 2.90 6.47 1.21
CA LEU A 395 3.39 7.28 0.09
C LEU A 395 2.24 7.81 -0.80
N SER A 396 1.11 7.10 -0.87
CA SER A 396 -0.10 7.57 -1.54
C SER A 396 -0.72 8.81 -0.86
N GLU A 397 -0.68 8.91 0.46
CA GLU A 397 -1.19 10.06 1.21
C GLU A 397 -0.26 11.27 1.11
N GLN A 398 1.06 11.05 1.09
CA GLN A 398 2.03 12.14 0.91
C GLN A 398 1.97 12.78 -0.49
N LEU A 399 1.68 12.00 -1.53
CA LEU A 399 1.49 12.51 -2.89
C LEU A 399 0.20 13.35 -3.02
N LEU A 400 -0.87 12.99 -2.32
CA LEU A 400 -2.13 13.75 -2.29
C LEU A 400 -2.02 15.10 -1.59
N HIS A 401 -0.99 15.31 -0.76
CA HIS A 401 -0.72 16.58 -0.09
C HIS A 401 0.31 17.46 -0.83
N ALA A 402 0.87 16.98 -1.93
CA ALA A 402 1.90 17.68 -2.71
C ALA A 402 1.37 18.45 -3.93
N GLU A 403 0.04 18.51 -4.13
CA GLU A 403 -0.63 19.33 -5.15
C GLU A 403 -1.31 20.58 -4.59
#